data_AF-A0A9P7VL23-F1
#
_entry.id   AF-A0A9P7VL23-F1
#
_cell.length_a   1.000
_cell.length_b   1.000
_cell.length_c   1.000
_cell.angle_alpha   90.00
_cell.angle_beta   90.00
_cell.angle_gamma   90.00
#
_symmetry.space_group_name_H-M   'P 1'
#
loop_
_entity.id
_entity.type
_entity.pdbx_description
1 polymer ?
#
loop_
_entity_poly.entity_id
_entity_poly.type
_entity_poly.pdbx_seq_one_letter_code
_entity_poly.pdbx_strand_id
1 'polypeptide(L)'
;MNACYCPRAGDKLLRVMVHKNVGHNNLNILHFGDLVFGVFPMLEGHNLSGAMHGGSLNSVDDIMHLLLQAFEGVAYLHRSGIAHRVLFLTKFILEWYPQSSKYKVFTRPRMYIIDFETAIQFSSDEKERVTNTFPVSNRSWYRRPLAPELEIPDVTYCPFRLDVWQISTDILRFKVGLLSATEVFDNPLQRPDIQDALDALAKCMGALLLKDLMAMKMLDNEYDFVYDEETL
;
A
#
# COMPACT_ATOMS: atom_id res chain seq x y z
N MET A 1 -20.64 20.43 9.28
CA MET A 1 -20.75 19.75 7.98
C MET A 1 -19.78 20.44 7.06
N ASN A 2 -18.60 19.85 6.85
CA ASN A 2 -17.65 20.35 5.86
C ASN A 2 -17.53 19.26 4.80
N ALA A 3 -18.15 19.49 3.65
CA ALA A 3 -17.97 18.68 2.46
C ALA A 3 -16.78 19.26 1.69
N CYS A 4 -15.71 18.48 1.51
CA CYS A 4 -14.67 18.85 0.56
C CYS A 4 -15.20 18.52 -0.84
N TYR A 5 -15.30 19.57 -1.65
CA TYR A 5 -15.76 19.54 -3.03
C TYR A 5 -14.54 19.48 -3.95
N CYS A 6 -14.43 18.43 -4.76
CA CYS A 6 -13.44 18.35 -5.84
C CYS A 6 -14.17 18.55 -7.18
N PRO A 7 -14.06 19.70 -7.86
CA PRO A 7 -14.62 19.89 -9.18
C PRO A 7 -13.63 19.38 -10.23
N ARG A 8 -14.04 18.37 -11.01
CA ARG A 8 -14.06 18.47 -12.49
C ARG A 8 -14.65 17.22 -13.12
N ALA A 9 -15.67 17.51 -13.92
CA ALA A 9 -16.55 16.68 -14.75
C ALA A 9 -15.89 15.53 -15.53
N GLY A 10 -16.72 14.51 -15.79
CA GLY A 10 -16.44 13.31 -16.58
C GLY A 10 -16.27 12.10 -15.67
N ASP A 11 -17.39 11.46 -15.28
CA ASP A 11 -17.50 10.20 -14.54
C ASP A 11 -16.48 10.03 -13.41
N LYS A 12 -16.70 10.71 -12.28
CA LYS A 12 -15.85 10.55 -11.08
C LYS A 12 -16.67 10.18 -9.86
N LEU A 13 -16.28 9.05 -9.28
CA LEU A 13 -16.72 8.55 -7.98
C LEU A 13 -16.35 9.57 -6.90
N LEU A 14 -17.33 10.33 -6.42
CA LEU A 14 -17.16 11.24 -5.28
C LEU A 14 -17.10 10.39 -4.00
N ARG A 15 -15.93 10.25 -3.36
CA ARG A 15 -15.82 9.58 -2.06
C ARG A 15 -16.36 10.47 -0.95
N VAL A 16 -17.59 10.21 -0.50
CA VAL A 16 -18.15 10.86 0.68
C VAL A 16 -17.70 10.09 1.93
N MET A 17 -16.71 10.66 2.63
CA MET A 17 -16.27 10.17 3.94
C MET A 17 -17.21 10.74 5.02
N VAL A 18 -17.92 9.86 5.74
CA VAL A 18 -18.81 10.25 6.84
C VAL A 18 -18.14 9.97 8.16
N HIS A 19 -17.92 11.01 8.97
CA HIS A 19 -17.42 10.89 10.33
C HIS A 19 -18.53 10.38 11.27
N LYS A 20 -18.56 9.06 11.55
CA LYS A 20 -19.21 8.53 12.77
C LYS A 20 -18.43 7.34 13.32
N ASN A 21 -18.08 7.44 14.61
CA ASN A 21 -17.63 6.36 15.47
C ASN A 21 -18.67 5.23 15.49
N VAL A 22 -18.50 4.20 14.66
CA VAL A 22 -19.22 2.93 14.84
C VAL A 22 -18.27 1.79 14.47
N GLY A 23 -17.82 1.06 15.48
CA GLY A 23 -17.05 -0.15 15.29
C GLY A 23 -17.94 -1.28 14.80
N HIS A 24 -18.11 -1.43 13.48
CA HIS A 24 -18.47 -2.69 12.82
C HIS A 24 -18.00 -2.61 11.36
N ASN A 25 -17.15 -3.55 10.94
CA ASN A 25 -16.52 -3.63 9.61
C ASN A 25 -17.49 -4.08 8.50
N ASN A 26 -18.66 -3.46 8.38
CA ASN A 26 -19.57 -3.68 7.27
C ASN A 26 -19.39 -2.56 6.24
N LEU A 27 -19.09 -2.93 4.99
CA LEU A 27 -19.12 -2.00 3.86
C LEU A 27 -20.53 -1.42 3.75
N ASN A 28 -20.68 -0.15 4.12
CA ASN A 28 -21.96 0.53 4.00
C ASN A 28 -22.02 1.17 2.62
N ILE A 29 -22.96 0.73 1.80
CA ILE A 29 -23.18 1.28 0.46
C ILE A 29 -24.40 2.20 0.52
N LEU A 30 -24.24 3.44 0.06
CA LEU A 30 -25.35 4.38 -0.12
C LEU A 30 -25.65 4.56 -1.59
N HIS A 31 -26.93 4.50 -1.95
CA HIS A 31 -27.41 4.77 -3.29
C HIS A 31 -28.12 6.13 -3.30
N PHE A 32 -27.79 6.99 -4.27
CA PHE A 32 -28.49 8.26 -4.49
C PHE A 32 -28.64 8.50 -5.99
N GLY A 33 -29.84 8.21 -6.51
CA GLY A 33 -30.05 8.13 -7.96
C GLY A 33 -29.13 7.08 -8.59
N ASP A 34 -28.39 7.47 -9.62
CA ASP A 34 -27.42 6.62 -10.33
C ASP A 34 -26.04 6.58 -9.67
N LEU A 35 -25.88 7.21 -8.50
CA LEU A 35 -24.62 7.25 -7.76
C LEU A 35 -24.58 6.19 -6.67
N VAL A 36 -23.44 5.50 -6.57
CA VAL A 36 -23.12 4.52 -5.53
C VAL A 36 -21.95 5.04 -4.71
N PHE A 37 -22.13 5.15 -3.40
CA PHE A 37 -21.11 5.62 -2.46
C PHE A 37 -20.71 4.50 -1.52
N GLY A 38 -19.41 4.21 -1.45
CA GLY A 38 -18.83 3.43 -0.36
C GLY A 38 -18.60 4.31 0.86
N VAL A 39 -19.13 3.92 2.02
CA VAL A 39 -18.92 4.60 3.30
C VAL A 39 -17.91 3.81 4.12
N PHE A 40 -16.82 4.47 4.45
CA PHE A 40 -15.69 3.89 5.18
C PHE A 40 -15.41 4.69 6.46
N PRO A 41 -14.82 4.08 7.49
CA PRO A 41 -14.28 4.82 8.62
C PRO A 41 -13.32 5.90 8.14
N MET A 42 -13.47 7.12 8.66
CA MET A 42 -12.50 8.17 8.45
C MET A 42 -11.28 7.88 9.34
N LEU A 43 -10.11 7.81 8.72
CA LEU A 43 -8.85 7.57 9.41
C LEU A 43 -8.13 8.90 9.54
N GLU A 44 -7.68 9.23 10.75
CA GLU A 44 -6.92 10.46 11.02
C GLU A 44 -5.46 10.33 10.57
N GLY A 45 -4.95 9.10 10.55
CA GLY A 45 -3.59 8.81 10.13
C GLY A 45 -3.37 9.00 8.63
N HIS A 46 -2.17 9.46 8.32
CA HIS A 46 -1.65 9.54 6.95
C HIS A 46 -1.28 8.14 6.44
N ASN A 47 -0.81 8.05 5.19
CA ASN A 47 -0.46 6.78 4.56
C ASN A 47 0.91 6.22 5.02
N LEU A 48 1.16 4.94 4.73
CA LEU A 48 2.39 4.25 5.12
C LEU A 48 3.65 4.89 4.52
N SER A 49 3.56 5.47 3.31
CA SER A 49 4.69 6.20 2.72
C SER A 49 5.11 7.39 3.60
N GLY A 50 4.16 8.13 4.16
CA GLY A 50 4.45 9.21 5.09
C GLY A 50 4.95 8.69 6.44
N ALA A 51 4.48 7.51 6.88
CA ALA A 51 4.93 6.89 8.12
C ALA A 51 6.41 6.50 8.06
N MET A 52 6.92 6.15 6.88
CA MET A 52 8.33 5.81 6.64
C MET A 52 9.25 7.03 6.50
N HIS A 53 8.71 8.24 6.47
CA HIS A 53 9.50 9.47 6.38
C HIS A 53 10.09 9.87 7.75
N GLY A 54 11.29 10.46 7.77
CA GLY A 54 12.02 10.83 8.99
C GLY A 54 11.23 11.77 9.91
N GLY A 55 10.46 12.69 9.34
CA GLY A 55 9.59 13.61 10.08
C GLY A 55 8.42 12.97 10.83
N SER A 56 8.11 11.69 10.58
CA SER A 56 6.98 10.99 11.22
C SER A 56 7.23 10.65 12.70
N LEU A 57 8.49 10.67 13.15
CA LEU A 57 8.93 10.25 14.50
C LEU A 57 8.63 8.77 14.83
N ASN A 58 8.31 7.95 13.84
CA ASN A 58 8.18 6.51 14.03
C ASN A 58 9.55 5.89 14.29
N SER A 59 9.61 4.93 15.22
CA SER A 59 10.82 4.13 15.39
C SER A 59 10.93 3.09 14.30
N VAL A 60 12.12 2.50 14.14
CA VAL A 60 12.31 1.37 13.22
C VAL A 60 11.39 0.20 13.57
N ASP A 61 11.18 -0.03 14.88
CA ASP A 61 10.25 -1.03 15.36
C ASP A 61 8.81 -0.74 14.88
N ASP A 62 8.38 0.53 14.92
CA ASP A 62 7.08 0.92 14.35
C ASP A 62 7.00 0.61 12.86
N ILE A 63 8.00 1.02 12.08
CA ILE A 63 8.02 0.78 10.63
C ILE A 63 7.94 -0.70 10.31
N MET A 64 8.73 -1.52 11.01
CA MET A 64 8.75 -2.97 10.75
C MET A 64 7.41 -3.63 11.10
N HIS A 65 6.74 -3.22 12.19
CA HIS A 65 5.39 -3.70 12.52
C HIS A 65 4.34 -3.25 11.48
N LEU A 66 4.47 -2.03 10.95
CA LEU A 66 3.58 -1.54 9.90
C LEU A 66 3.79 -2.28 8.57
N LEU A 67 5.05 -2.57 8.21
CA LEU A 67 5.37 -3.39 7.04
C LEU A 67 4.82 -4.81 7.22
N LEU A 68 4.93 -5.43 8.39
CA LEU A 68 4.32 -6.73 8.64
C LEU A 68 2.80 -6.71 8.42
N GLN A 69 2.10 -5.75 9.03
CA GLN A 69 0.66 -5.60 8.79
C GLN A 69 0.33 -5.40 7.30
N ALA A 70 1.20 -4.73 6.54
CA ALA A 70 1.02 -4.50 5.11
C ALA A 70 1.06 -5.83 4.37
N PHE A 71 2.14 -6.57 4.55
CA PHE A 71 2.36 -7.85 3.88
C PHE A 71 1.32 -8.88 4.30
N GLU A 72 0.90 -8.90 5.57
CA GLU A 72 -0.21 -9.73 6.05
C GLU A 72 -1.53 -9.42 5.32
N GLY A 73 -1.85 -8.12 5.18
CA GLY A 73 -3.03 -7.67 4.45
C GLY A 73 -2.98 -8.06 2.98
N VAL A 74 -1.83 -7.90 2.32
CA VAL A 74 -1.65 -8.32 0.92
C VAL A 74 -1.73 -9.84 0.78
N ALA A 75 -1.12 -10.59 1.69
CA ALA A 75 -1.22 -12.05 1.72
C ALA A 75 -2.66 -12.53 1.90
N TYR A 76 -3.46 -11.84 2.70
CA TYR A 76 -4.89 -12.10 2.80
C TYR A 76 -5.63 -11.86 1.47
N LEU A 77 -5.36 -10.74 0.78
CA LEU A 77 -5.94 -10.47 -0.54
C LEU A 77 -5.57 -11.57 -1.55
N HIS A 78 -4.29 -11.94 -1.62
CA HIS A 78 -3.77 -12.92 -2.57
C HIS A 78 -4.37 -14.31 -2.33
N ARG A 79 -4.50 -14.73 -1.05
CA ARG A 79 -5.22 -15.97 -0.68
C ARG A 79 -6.70 -15.92 -1.03
N SER A 80 -7.31 -14.75 -1.00
CA SER A 80 -8.71 -14.52 -1.38
C SER A 80 -8.90 -14.38 -2.91
N GLY A 81 -7.85 -14.60 -3.70
CA GLY A 81 -7.88 -14.47 -5.16
C GLY A 81 -7.91 -13.03 -5.66
N ILE A 82 -7.65 -12.04 -4.80
CA ILE A 82 -7.70 -10.62 -5.16
C ILE A 82 -6.29 -10.10 -5.40
N ALA A 83 -6.05 -9.52 -6.57
CA ALA A 83 -4.84 -8.76 -6.89
C ALA A 83 -5.21 -7.28 -7.05
N HIS A 84 -4.51 -6.38 -6.35
CA HIS A 84 -4.89 -4.97 -6.25
C HIS A 84 -4.44 -4.15 -7.48
N ARG A 85 -3.26 -4.45 -8.03
CA ARG A 85 -2.64 -3.90 -9.24
C ARG A 85 -2.16 -2.45 -9.19
N VAL A 86 -2.33 -1.76 -8.06
CA VAL A 86 -1.79 -0.41 -7.78
C VAL A 86 -1.34 -0.32 -6.31
N LEU A 87 -0.60 -1.33 -5.84
CA LEU A 87 -0.33 -1.56 -4.42
C LEU A 87 0.94 -0.85 -3.91
N PHE A 88 0.91 0.48 -3.96
CA PHE A 88 1.98 1.35 -3.46
C PHE A 88 1.77 1.71 -1.98
N LEU A 89 2.81 2.17 -1.27
CA LEU A 89 2.72 2.49 0.16
C LEU A 89 1.67 3.58 0.47
N THR A 90 1.35 4.43 -0.51
CA THR A 90 0.28 5.42 -0.41
C THR A 90 -1.13 4.82 -0.33
N LYS A 91 -1.31 3.52 -0.65
CA LYS A 91 -2.60 2.80 -0.59
C LYS A 91 -2.83 2.09 0.75
N PHE A 92 -1.92 2.27 1.69
CA PHE A 92 -2.07 1.79 3.05
C PHE A 92 -2.30 3.00 3.95
N ILE A 93 -3.48 3.10 4.55
CA ILE A 93 -3.85 4.18 5.48
C ILE A 93 -3.80 3.65 6.91
N LEU A 94 -3.26 4.45 7.82
CA LEU A 94 -3.15 4.13 9.24
C LEU A 94 -4.23 4.84 10.04
N GLU A 95 -4.63 4.27 11.18
CA GLU A 95 -5.47 5.01 12.13
C GLU A 95 -4.75 6.23 12.71
N TRP A 96 -3.46 6.09 13.02
CA TRP A 96 -2.59 7.12 13.59
C TRP A 96 -1.12 6.67 13.43
N TYR A 97 -0.17 7.61 13.55
CA TYR A 97 1.26 7.28 13.58
C TYR A 97 1.70 6.91 15.00
N PRO A 98 2.42 5.80 15.21
CA PRO A 98 2.92 5.42 16.52
C PRO A 98 3.78 6.48 17.19
N GLN A 99 4.72 7.06 16.45
CA GLN A 99 5.67 8.06 16.93
C GLN A 99 6.50 7.59 18.15
N SER A 100 6.81 6.30 18.24
CA SER A 100 7.46 5.73 19.43
C SER A 100 8.92 6.17 19.62
N SER A 101 9.51 6.88 18.65
CA SER A 101 10.80 7.55 18.87
C SER A 101 10.72 8.69 19.89
N LYS A 102 9.53 9.26 20.13
CA LYS A 102 9.33 10.38 21.06
C LYS A 102 8.41 10.03 22.24
N TYR A 103 7.42 9.16 22.01
CA TYR A 103 6.40 8.85 23.02
C TYR A 103 6.42 7.37 23.39
N LYS A 104 5.99 7.06 24.62
CA LYS A 104 5.74 5.69 25.02
C LYS A 104 4.40 5.25 24.42
N VAL A 105 4.46 4.28 23.52
CA VAL A 105 3.29 3.75 22.81
C VAL A 105 2.92 2.39 23.41
N PHE A 106 1.64 2.20 23.73
CA PHE A 106 1.14 0.97 24.36
C PHE A 106 0.28 0.09 23.44
N THR A 107 -0.15 0.64 22.30
CA THR A 107 -1.00 -0.02 21.30
C THR A 107 -0.38 0.13 19.92
N ARG A 108 -0.76 -0.70 18.95
CA ARG A 108 -0.34 -0.51 17.55
C ARG A 108 -1.53 0.00 16.73
N PRO A 109 -1.33 0.93 15.79
CA PRO A 109 -2.40 1.37 14.90
C PRO A 109 -2.79 0.23 13.97
N ARG A 110 -4.07 0.18 13.60
CA ARG A 110 -4.51 -0.66 12.49
C ARG A 110 -4.20 0.02 11.18
N MET A 111 -4.00 -0.80 10.16
CA MET A 111 -3.74 -0.35 8.81
C MET A 111 -4.75 -0.94 7.83
N TYR A 112 -5.10 -0.14 6.83
CA TYR A 112 -6.15 -0.43 5.88
C TYR A 112 -5.61 -0.29 4.46
N ILE A 113 -5.81 -1.33 3.65
CA ILE A 113 -5.62 -1.26 2.21
C ILE A 113 -6.83 -0.55 1.62
N ILE A 114 -6.60 0.45 0.79
CA ILE A 114 -7.67 1.23 0.14
C ILE A 114 -7.51 1.19 -1.38
N ASP A 115 -8.57 1.59 -2.07
CA ASP A 115 -8.54 1.91 -3.51
C ASP A 115 -8.48 0.70 -4.46
N PHE A 116 -9.43 -0.20 -4.28
CA PHE A 116 -9.60 -1.42 -5.07
C PHE A 116 -10.17 -1.22 -6.48
N GLU A 117 -10.16 0.00 -7.02
CA GLU A 117 -10.78 0.30 -8.33
C GLU A 117 -10.11 -0.44 -9.50
N THR A 118 -8.82 -0.75 -9.36
CA THR A 118 -8.03 -1.51 -10.36
C THR A 118 -7.94 -2.99 -10.05
N ALA A 119 -8.50 -3.41 -8.91
CA ALA A 119 -8.34 -4.77 -8.42
C ALA A 119 -9.10 -5.75 -9.29
N ILE A 120 -8.56 -6.96 -9.37
CA ILE A 120 -9.21 -8.09 -10.05
C ILE A 120 -9.33 -9.23 -9.06
N GLN A 121 -10.46 -9.93 -9.13
CA GLN A 121 -10.73 -11.10 -8.32
C GLN A 121 -10.84 -12.33 -9.21
N PHE A 122 -9.98 -13.30 -8.96
CA PHE A 122 -10.00 -14.63 -9.57
C PHE A 122 -10.86 -15.54 -8.70
N SER A 123 -11.64 -16.42 -9.33
CA SER A 123 -12.33 -17.48 -8.59
C SER A 123 -11.35 -18.52 -8.04
N SER A 124 -11.75 -19.29 -7.02
CA SER A 124 -10.91 -20.36 -6.44
C SER A 124 -10.54 -21.45 -7.44
N ASP A 125 -11.35 -21.60 -8.50
CA ASP A 125 -11.27 -22.71 -9.45
C ASP A 125 -10.42 -22.35 -10.69
N GLU A 126 -9.99 -21.09 -10.80
CA GLU A 126 -9.13 -20.62 -11.88
C GLU A 126 -7.70 -21.16 -11.69
N LYS A 127 -7.33 -22.09 -12.58
CA LYS A 127 -6.00 -22.73 -12.61
C LYS A 127 -4.89 -21.75 -13.00
N GLU A 128 -5.20 -20.81 -13.87
CA GLU A 128 -4.28 -19.76 -14.32
C GLU A 128 -4.81 -18.41 -13.90
N ARG A 129 -4.18 -17.81 -12.88
CA ARG A 129 -4.56 -16.49 -12.37
C ARG A 129 -3.68 -15.41 -12.98
N VAL A 130 -3.91 -15.14 -14.26
CA VAL A 130 -3.13 -14.22 -15.09
C VAL A 130 -4.02 -13.17 -15.76
N THR A 131 -3.44 -12.06 -16.20
CA THR A 131 -4.13 -11.01 -16.97
C THR A 131 -3.19 -10.41 -18.00
N ASN A 132 -3.73 -9.85 -19.08
CA ASN A 132 -3.01 -9.04 -20.07
C ASN A 132 -3.46 -7.57 -20.05
N THR A 133 -4.32 -7.19 -19.10
CA THR A 133 -4.86 -5.83 -19.03
C THR A 133 -3.91 -4.89 -18.30
N PHE A 134 -3.91 -3.61 -18.68
CA PHE A 134 -3.21 -2.57 -17.94
C PHE A 134 -4.03 -2.13 -16.70
N PRO A 135 -3.41 -1.77 -15.56
CA PRO A 135 -4.16 -1.46 -14.33
C PRO A 135 -5.17 -0.31 -14.46
N VAL A 136 -4.90 0.64 -15.35
CA VAL A 136 -5.79 1.78 -15.63
C VAL A 136 -6.18 1.81 -17.11
N SER A 137 -7.35 2.36 -17.42
CA SER A 137 -7.89 2.42 -18.79
C SER A 137 -6.99 3.21 -19.75
N ASN A 138 -6.41 4.32 -19.28
CA ASN A 138 -5.47 5.12 -20.04
C ASN A 138 -4.07 5.06 -19.41
N ARG A 139 -3.14 4.43 -20.13
CA ARG A 139 -1.75 4.28 -19.69
C ARG A 139 -1.07 5.61 -19.38
N SER A 140 -1.44 6.71 -20.03
CA SER A 140 -0.89 8.04 -19.72
C SER A 140 -1.26 8.57 -18.33
N TRP A 141 -2.31 8.03 -17.70
CA TRP A 141 -2.71 8.41 -16.35
C TRP A 141 -1.90 7.67 -15.27
N TYR A 142 -1.19 6.62 -15.64
CA TYR A 142 -0.36 5.85 -14.71
C TYR A 142 0.97 6.56 -14.48
N ARG A 143 1.03 7.35 -13.40
CA ARG A 143 2.21 8.13 -13.00
C ARG A 143 3.16 7.37 -12.06
N ARG A 144 2.97 6.06 -11.90
CA ARG A 144 3.77 5.22 -11.01
C ARG A 144 4.88 4.52 -11.80
N PRO A 145 5.96 4.04 -11.14
CA PRO A 145 6.95 3.19 -11.78
C PRO A 145 6.28 2.01 -12.51
N LEU A 146 6.73 1.74 -13.72
CA LEU A 146 6.26 0.60 -14.52
C LEU A 146 7.07 -0.63 -14.14
N ALA A 147 6.35 -1.71 -13.80
CA ALA A 147 6.98 -3.02 -13.70
C ALA A 147 7.37 -3.50 -15.11
N PRO A 148 8.42 -4.32 -15.28
CA PRO A 148 8.87 -4.78 -16.59
C PRO A 148 7.75 -5.41 -17.43
N GLU A 149 6.86 -6.19 -16.79
CA GLU A 149 5.71 -6.81 -17.46
C GLU A 149 4.65 -5.81 -17.96
N LEU A 150 4.62 -4.60 -17.43
CA LEU A 150 3.71 -3.52 -17.86
C LEU A 150 4.32 -2.66 -18.97
N GLU A 151 5.62 -2.76 -19.23
CA GLU A 151 6.28 -2.00 -20.30
C GLU A 151 5.82 -2.49 -21.68
N ILE A 152 5.67 -3.80 -21.83
CA ILE A 152 5.33 -4.46 -23.08
C ILE A 152 3.79 -4.57 -23.21
N PRO A 153 3.17 -3.97 -24.25
CA PRO A 153 1.73 -4.11 -24.47
C PRO A 153 1.31 -5.58 -24.66
N ASP A 154 0.09 -5.89 -24.23
CA ASP A 154 -0.60 -7.19 -24.43
C ASP A 154 0.11 -8.43 -23.86
N VAL A 155 1.18 -8.26 -23.07
CA VAL A 155 1.84 -9.36 -22.38
C VAL A 155 0.96 -9.86 -21.24
N THR A 156 0.83 -11.19 -21.17
CA THR A 156 0.16 -11.86 -20.05
C THR A 156 1.11 -11.92 -18.86
N TYR A 157 0.64 -11.51 -17.69
CA TYR A 157 1.42 -11.48 -16.45
C TYR A 157 0.61 -11.95 -15.24
N CYS A 158 1.32 -12.27 -14.16
CA CYS A 158 0.72 -12.60 -12.88
C CYS A 158 0.47 -11.30 -12.07
N PRO A 159 -0.80 -10.92 -11.82
CA PRO A 159 -1.14 -9.68 -11.14
C PRO A 159 -0.79 -9.69 -9.65
N PHE A 160 -0.70 -10.87 -9.03
CA PHE A 160 -0.21 -11.02 -7.66
C PHE A 160 1.30 -10.72 -7.56
N ARG A 161 2.07 -11.14 -8.57
CA ARG A 161 3.49 -10.76 -8.65
C ARG A 161 3.64 -9.27 -8.87
N LEU A 162 2.75 -8.64 -9.65
CA LEU A 162 2.77 -7.18 -9.85
C LEU A 162 2.59 -6.44 -8.50
N ASP A 163 1.65 -6.87 -7.66
CA ASP A 163 1.45 -6.30 -6.32
C ASP A 163 2.73 -6.34 -5.47
N VAL A 164 3.42 -7.50 -5.46
CA VAL A 164 4.69 -7.69 -4.73
C VAL A 164 5.77 -6.74 -5.26
N TRP A 165 5.84 -6.53 -6.58
CA TRP A 165 6.78 -5.58 -7.15
C TRP A 165 6.50 -4.16 -6.67
N GLN A 166 5.25 -3.70 -6.80
CA GLN A 166 4.87 -2.33 -6.49
C GLN A 166 5.17 -1.96 -5.03
N ILE A 167 4.83 -2.83 -4.08
CA ILE A 167 5.10 -2.59 -2.66
C ILE A 167 6.61 -2.63 -2.37
N SER A 168 7.34 -3.59 -2.93
CA SER A 168 8.79 -3.70 -2.75
C SER A 168 9.54 -2.52 -3.35
N THR A 169 9.16 -2.06 -4.55
CA THR A 169 9.76 -0.89 -5.21
C THR A 169 9.65 0.36 -4.34
N ASP A 170 8.51 0.58 -3.69
CA ASP A 170 8.37 1.71 -2.77
C ASP A 170 9.21 1.52 -1.50
N ILE A 171 9.24 0.33 -0.89
CA ILE A 171 10.03 0.06 0.33
C ILE A 171 11.53 0.25 0.10
N LEU A 172 12.03 -0.21 -1.06
CA LEU A 172 13.44 -0.09 -1.42
C LEU A 172 13.92 1.36 -1.48
N ARG A 173 13.03 2.32 -1.81
CA ARG A 173 13.35 3.75 -1.80
C ARG A 173 13.72 4.26 -0.41
N PHE A 174 13.18 3.65 0.64
CA PHE A 174 13.44 4.03 2.03
C PHE A 174 14.71 3.36 2.60
N LYS A 175 15.47 2.60 1.79
CA LYS A 175 16.72 1.92 2.18
C LYS A 175 16.61 1.11 3.48
N VAL A 176 15.41 0.60 3.78
CA VAL A 176 15.12 -0.17 5.00
C VAL A 176 15.77 -1.54 4.86
N GLY A 177 17.08 -1.69 5.13
CA GLY A 177 17.80 -2.95 5.39
C GLY A 177 17.66 -4.15 4.41
N LEU A 178 16.80 -4.04 3.40
CA LEU A 178 16.35 -5.07 2.46
C LEU A 178 17.17 -5.00 1.17
N LEU A 179 18.30 -4.29 1.19
CA LEU A 179 19.16 -4.00 0.05
C LEU A 179 19.70 -5.27 -0.64
N SER A 180 19.70 -6.42 0.04
CA SER A 180 20.11 -7.70 -0.56
C SER A 180 19.05 -8.35 -1.47
N ALA A 181 17.84 -7.77 -1.61
CA ALA A 181 16.73 -8.39 -2.32
C ALA A 181 16.31 -7.69 -3.63
N THR A 182 16.98 -6.59 -4.04
CA THR A 182 16.58 -5.77 -5.19
C THR A 182 16.49 -6.55 -6.50
N GLU A 183 17.48 -7.38 -6.81
CA GLU A 183 17.54 -8.16 -8.06
C GLU A 183 16.44 -9.22 -8.15
N VAL A 184 16.00 -9.76 -7.00
CA VAL A 184 14.95 -10.79 -6.93
C VAL A 184 13.58 -10.20 -7.26
N PHE A 185 13.34 -8.92 -6.95
CA PHE A 185 12.06 -8.29 -7.21
C PHE A 185 11.87 -7.93 -8.69
N ASP A 186 12.92 -7.56 -9.42
CA ASP A 186 12.76 -7.08 -10.79
C ASP A 186 12.33 -8.17 -11.77
N ASN A 187 12.81 -9.42 -11.62
CA ASN A 187 12.40 -10.52 -12.48
C ASN A 187 11.04 -11.12 -12.03
N PRO A 188 9.94 -10.99 -12.80
CA PRO A 188 8.61 -11.45 -12.37
C PRO A 188 8.52 -12.96 -12.09
N LEU A 189 9.36 -13.77 -12.75
CA LEU A 189 9.40 -15.23 -12.59
C LEU A 189 10.14 -15.67 -11.32
N GLN A 190 11.10 -14.86 -10.86
CA GLN A 190 11.91 -15.14 -9.67
C GLN A 190 11.41 -14.38 -8.43
N ARG A 191 10.53 -13.40 -8.64
CA ARG A 191 9.90 -12.61 -7.58
C ARG A 191 9.22 -13.55 -6.58
N PRO A 192 9.47 -13.40 -5.26
CA PRO A 192 8.85 -14.25 -4.24
C PRO A 192 7.34 -14.03 -4.21
N ASP A 193 6.60 -14.97 -3.64
CA ASP A 193 5.18 -14.68 -3.37
C ASP A 193 5.09 -13.79 -2.13
N ILE A 194 3.92 -13.20 -1.90
CA ILE A 194 3.77 -12.30 -0.76
C ILE A 194 3.93 -13.03 0.57
N GLN A 195 3.64 -14.33 0.64
CA GLN A 195 3.81 -15.13 1.85
C GLN A 195 5.30 -15.40 2.11
N ASP A 196 6.06 -15.77 1.08
CA ASP A 196 7.52 -15.90 1.16
C ASP A 196 8.17 -14.58 1.62
N ALA A 197 7.69 -13.45 1.06
CA ALA A 197 8.21 -12.13 1.40
C ALA A 197 7.82 -11.71 2.85
N LEU A 198 6.60 -12.06 3.29
CA LEU A 198 6.16 -11.87 4.67
C LEU A 198 7.00 -12.70 5.65
N ASP A 199 7.23 -13.97 5.34
CA ASP A 199 8.01 -14.87 6.19
C ASP A 199 9.47 -14.40 6.31
N ALA A 200 10.05 -13.91 5.20
CA ALA A 200 11.37 -13.29 5.19
C ALA A 200 11.41 -12.04 6.07
N LEU A 201 10.41 -11.14 5.96
CA LEU A 201 10.30 -9.93 6.78
C LEU A 201 10.14 -10.24 8.27
N ALA A 202 9.30 -11.23 8.62
CA ALA A 202 9.10 -11.67 10.00
C ALA A 202 10.37 -12.27 10.59
N LYS A 203 11.12 -13.06 9.80
CA LYS A 203 12.43 -13.57 10.20
C LYS A 203 13.45 -12.45 10.42
N CYS A 204 13.45 -11.43 9.56
CA CYS A 204 14.28 -10.23 9.76
C CYS A 204 13.93 -9.54 11.08
N MET A 205 12.64 -9.32 11.39
CA MET A 205 12.25 -8.75 12.69
C MET A 205 12.75 -9.57 13.88
N GLY A 206 12.63 -10.90 13.83
CA GLY A 206 13.10 -11.78 14.91
C GLY A 206 14.62 -11.80 15.09
N ALA A 207 15.37 -11.42 14.05
CA ALA A 207 16.83 -11.36 14.05
C ALA A 207 17.41 -9.96 14.32
N LEU A 208 16.60 -8.90 14.27
CA LEU A 208 17.05 -7.53 14.54
C LEU A 208 17.57 -7.42 15.98
N LEU A 209 18.87 -7.14 16.12
CA LEU A 209 19.47 -6.82 17.40
C LEU A 209 19.15 -5.35 17.74
N LEU A 210 19.03 -5.02 19.03
CA LEU A 210 18.75 -3.65 19.53
C LEU A 210 19.68 -2.57 18.94
N LYS A 211 20.89 -2.98 18.52
CA LYS A 211 21.90 -2.11 17.89
C LYS A 211 21.58 -1.75 16.44
N ASP A 212 20.91 -2.62 15.68
CA ASP A 212 20.58 -2.41 14.26
C ASP A 212 19.38 -1.45 14.12
N LEU A 213 18.49 -1.45 15.12
CA LEU A 213 17.42 -0.46 15.32
C LEU A 213 17.96 0.98 15.44
N MET A 214 19.21 1.17 15.89
CA MET A 214 19.83 2.50 15.99
C MET A 214 20.47 2.97 14.68
N ALA A 215 20.85 2.06 13.77
CA ALA A 215 21.53 2.40 12.51
C ALA A 215 20.57 2.92 11.42
N MET A 216 19.31 2.51 11.42
CA MET A 216 18.29 3.02 10.48
C MET A 216 17.85 4.46 10.77
N LYS A 217 18.21 5.03 11.94
CA LYS A 217 17.93 6.44 12.28
C LYS A 217 18.73 7.46 11.45
N MET A 218 19.59 7.03 10.52
CA MET A 218 20.65 7.88 9.94
C MET A 218 20.64 7.98 8.40
N LEU A 219 19.56 7.62 7.71
CA LEU A 219 19.48 7.77 6.24
C LEU A 219 18.41 8.76 5.80
N ASP A 220 18.31 9.89 6.51
CA ASP A 220 17.94 11.15 5.86
C ASP A 220 19.21 11.70 5.21
N ASN A 221 19.18 11.89 3.89
CA ASN A 221 19.83 13.04 3.24
C ASN A 221 19.34 13.16 1.79
N GLU A 222 18.74 14.32 1.53
CA GLU A 222 18.53 14.96 0.23
C GLU A 222 17.68 14.21 -0.80
N TYR A 223 16.36 14.27 -0.64
CA TYR A 223 15.48 14.47 -1.79
C TYR A 223 14.39 15.47 -1.41
N ASP A 224 14.54 16.70 -1.88
CA ASP A 224 13.48 17.71 -1.91
C ASP A 224 12.31 17.13 -2.71
N PHE A 225 11.24 16.75 -2.01
CA PHE A 225 9.95 16.54 -2.65
C PHE A 225 9.31 17.91 -2.84
N VAL A 226 9.22 18.32 -4.11
CA VAL A 226 8.28 19.35 -4.55
C VAL A 226 6.89 18.88 -4.11
N TYR A 227 6.26 19.63 -3.22
CA TYR A 227 4.83 19.52 -2.97
C TYR A 227 4.11 19.77 -4.29
N ASP A 228 3.49 18.75 -4.87
CA ASP A 228 2.50 18.94 -5.92
C ASP A 228 1.21 19.35 -5.19
N GLU A 229 1.00 20.66 -5.03
CA GLU A 229 -0.14 21.27 -4.31
C GLU A 229 -1.53 20.96 -4.94
N GLU A 230 -1.61 20.12 -5.97
CA GLU A 230 -2.86 19.86 -6.70
C GLU A 230 -3.65 18.59 -6.27
N THR A 231 -3.46 18.08 -5.05
CA THR A 231 -4.33 17.00 -4.53
C THR A 231 -4.95 17.32 -3.17
N LEU A 232 -5.99 18.17 -3.21
CA LEU A 232 -7.12 18.20 -2.28
C LEU A 232 -8.43 18.04 -3.05
#